data_AF-A0A534ILJ9-F1
#
_entry.id   AF-A0A534ILJ9-F1
#
_cell.length_a   1.000
_cell.length_b   1.000
_cell.length_c   1.000
_cell.angle_alpha   90.00
_cell.angle_beta   90.00
_cell.angle_gamma   90.00
#
_symmetry.space_group_name_H-M   'P 1'
#
loop_
_entity.id
_entity.type
_entity.pdbx_description
1 polymer ?
#
loop_
_entity_poly.entity_id
_entity_poly.type
_entity_poly.pdbx_seq_one_letter_code
_entity_poly.pdbx_strand_id
1 'polypeptide(L)'
;MGERDLTLSPRRAILISACFGGDVRTARDVLNELKWREGQGLAEAQIWVRGRTADDVKSIRGEEVTDLGRRYFSTARATIPYYKIVRIEHAGVLVFERAD
;
A
#
# COMPACT_ATOMS: atom_id res chain seq x y z
N MET A 1 34.50 3.16 7.82
CA MET A 1 33.49 4.00 8.48
C MET A 1 33.18 5.12 7.49
N GLY A 2 31.92 5.30 7.11
CA GLY A 2 31.50 6.09 5.94
C GLY A 2 31.59 5.23 4.67
N GLU A 3 30.61 5.14 3.78
CA GLU A 3 29.45 6.00 3.53
C GLU A 3 28.41 5.16 2.78
N ARG A 4 27.13 5.30 3.13
CA ARG A 4 26.02 4.55 2.54
C ARG A 4 25.63 5.20 1.22
N ASP A 5 26.27 4.77 0.13
CA ASP A 5 25.80 5.09 -1.22
C ASP A 5 24.69 4.09 -1.60
N LEU A 6 23.50 4.30 -1.04
CA LEU A 6 22.27 3.71 -1.56
C LEU A 6 21.79 4.64 -2.67
N THR A 7 22.29 4.37 -3.87
CA THR A 7 21.83 4.94 -5.13
C THR A 7 20.29 4.97 -5.18
N LEU A 8 19.71 6.16 -5.06
CA LEU A 8 18.35 6.43 -5.49
C LEU A 8 18.28 6.16 -7.00
N SER A 9 17.81 4.98 -7.37
CA SER A 9 17.43 4.65 -8.74
C SER A 9 16.11 5.35 -9.07
N PRO A 10 16.06 6.29 -10.03
CA PRO A 10 14.82 6.88 -10.48
C PRO A 10 14.35 6.09 -11.70
N ARG A 11 13.65 4.97 -11.51
CA ARG A 11 12.97 4.24 -12.61
C ARG A 11 12.18 3.06 -12.07
N ARG A 12 10.91 3.28 -11.78
CA ARG A 12 9.84 2.27 -11.93
C ARG A 12 8.51 2.98 -11.79
N ALA A 13 8.12 3.70 -12.84
CA ALA A 13 6.72 3.93 -13.12
C ALA A 13 6.10 2.55 -13.37
N ILE A 14 5.14 2.14 -12.54
CA ILE A 14 4.67 0.76 -12.45
C ILE A 14 3.36 0.64 -13.22
N LEU A 15 3.42 -0.08 -14.34
CA LEU A 15 2.26 -0.62 -15.04
C LEU A 15 1.64 -1.73 -14.19
N ILE A 16 0.57 -1.42 -13.48
CA ILE A 16 -0.20 -2.34 -12.61
C ILE A 16 -1.10 -3.26 -13.45
N SER A 17 -0.67 -3.76 -14.62
CA SER A 17 -1.62 -4.30 -15.61
C SER A 17 -1.46 -5.76 -16.03
N ALA A 18 -0.63 -6.57 -15.38
CA ALA A 18 -0.21 -7.83 -16.01
C ALA A 18 -0.61 -9.16 -15.34
N CYS A 19 -1.10 -9.23 -14.09
CA CYS A 19 -1.10 -10.54 -13.41
C CYS A 19 -2.44 -11.22 -13.12
N PHE A 20 -3.61 -10.57 -12.97
CA PHE A 20 -4.84 -11.32 -12.69
C PHE A 20 -6.09 -10.72 -13.33
N GLY A 21 -6.84 -11.56 -14.05
CA GLY A 21 -8.12 -11.20 -14.66
C GLY A 21 -9.26 -11.07 -13.65
N GLY A 22 -10.23 -10.21 -13.97
CA GLY A 22 -11.52 -10.10 -13.28
C GLY A 22 -11.69 -8.78 -12.53
N ASP A 23 -12.19 -7.78 -13.23
CA ASP A 23 -12.22 -6.36 -12.88
C ASP A 23 -13.12 -6.01 -11.66
N VAL A 24 -12.52 -6.00 -10.46
CA VAL A 24 -12.67 -4.98 -9.40
C VAL A 24 -11.33 -4.97 -8.65
N ARG A 25 -10.43 -4.04 -8.97
CA ARG A 25 -9.20 -3.87 -8.18
C ARG A 25 -9.62 -3.45 -6.78
N THR A 26 -9.50 -4.35 -5.81
CA THR A 26 -9.77 -4.02 -4.40
C THR A 26 -8.49 -3.59 -3.72
N ALA A 27 -8.60 -2.78 -2.66
CA ALA A 27 -7.45 -2.39 -1.84
C ALA A 27 -6.59 -3.59 -1.40
N ARG A 28 -7.23 -4.75 -1.16
CA ARG A 28 -6.55 -6.00 -0.82
C ARG A 28 -5.67 -6.50 -1.96
N ASP A 29 -6.17 -6.46 -3.19
CA ASP A 29 -5.47 -6.99 -4.35
C ASP A 29 -4.18 -6.19 -4.58
N VAL A 30 -4.31 -4.85 -4.58
CA VAL A 30 -3.19 -3.91 -4.69
C VAL A 30 -2.16 -4.14 -3.58
N LEU A 31 -2.59 -4.32 -2.33
CA LEU A 31 -1.64 -4.59 -1.23
C LEU A 31 -0.95 -5.95 -1.36
N ASN A 32 -1.64 -6.97 -1.85
CA ASN A 32 -1.01 -8.27 -2.11
C ASN A 32 0.01 -8.15 -3.25
N GLU A 33 -0.32 -7.48 -4.35
CA GLU A 33 0.62 -7.25 -5.44
C GLU A 33 1.89 -6.52 -4.97
N LEU A 34 1.73 -5.50 -4.12
CA LEU A 34 2.86 -4.77 -3.53
C LEU A 34 3.68 -5.63 -2.56
N LYS A 35 3.06 -6.57 -1.85
CA LYS A 35 3.74 -7.53 -0.96
C LYS A 35 4.53 -8.59 -1.74
N TRP A 36 3.96 -9.11 -2.82
CA TRP A 36 4.60 -10.13 -3.66
C TRP A 36 5.75 -9.57 -4.51
N ARG A 37 5.83 -8.25 -4.67
CA ARG A 37 7.01 -7.58 -5.22
C ARG A 37 8.17 -7.64 -4.25
N GLU A 38 9.17 -8.48 -4.56
CA GLU A 38 10.41 -8.55 -3.80
C GLU A 38 11.07 -7.17 -3.59
N GLY A 39 11.49 -6.93 -2.35
CA GLY A 39 12.40 -5.85 -1.98
C GLY A 39 11.74 -4.68 -1.23
N GLN A 40 10.92 -3.87 -1.91
CA GLN A 40 10.50 -2.56 -1.37
C GLN A 40 9.10 -2.08 -1.78
N GLY A 41 8.33 -2.88 -2.55
CA GLY A 41 7.02 -2.45 -3.05
C GLY A 41 6.03 -2.11 -1.93
N LEU A 42 6.01 -2.89 -0.85
CA LEU A 42 5.18 -2.57 0.30
C LEU A 42 5.74 -1.39 1.12
N ALA A 43 7.07 -1.29 1.28
CA ALA A 43 7.68 -0.23 2.09
C ALA A 43 7.43 1.18 1.52
N GLU A 44 7.41 1.31 0.19
CA GLU A 44 7.14 2.57 -0.53
C GLU A 44 5.64 2.87 -0.71
N ALA A 45 4.77 1.99 -0.20
CA ALA A 45 3.34 2.16 -0.24
C ALA A 45 2.86 3.09 0.88
N GLN A 46 1.90 3.94 0.58
CA GLN A 46 1.18 4.77 1.51
C GLN A 46 -0.30 4.39 1.41
N ILE A 47 -0.90 4.07 2.56
CA ILE A 47 -2.27 3.56 2.67
C ILE A 47 -3.06 4.55 3.49
N TRP A 48 -4.15 5.07 2.94
CA TRP A 48 -5.05 5.97 3.65
C TRP A 48 -6.27 5.19 4.12
N VAL A 49 -6.51 5.24 5.42
CA VAL A 49 -7.64 4.58 6.06
C VAL A 49 -8.54 5.60 6.72
N ARG A 50 -9.86 5.40 6.58
CA ARG A 50 -10.86 6.23 7.24
C ARG A 50 -10.88 5.92 8.74
N GLY A 51 -10.65 6.95 9.53
CA GLY A 51 -10.67 6.94 10.98
C GLY A 51 -12.09 6.94 11.54
N ARG A 52 -12.22 7.38 12.80
CA ARG A 52 -13.52 7.41 13.49
C ARG A 52 -14.37 8.62 13.06
N THR A 53 -13.72 9.71 12.66
CA THR A 53 -14.37 10.93 12.19
C THR A 53 -14.27 10.97 10.67
N ALA A 54 -15.30 11.45 9.98
CA ALA A 54 -15.35 11.49 8.52
C ALA A 54 -14.17 12.25 7.88
N ASP A 55 -13.59 13.19 8.62
CA ASP A 55 -12.42 14.00 8.24
C ASP A 55 -11.08 13.40 8.74
N ASP A 56 -11.12 12.42 9.65
CA ASP A 56 -9.93 11.78 10.21
C ASP A 56 -9.48 10.67 9.27
N VAL A 57 -8.64 10.99 8.28
CA VAL A 57 -7.99 9.98 7.43
C VAL A 57 -6.57 9.76 7.95
N LYS A 58 -6.25 8.50 8.25
CA LYS A 58 -4.91 8.12 8.71
C LYS A 58 -4.09 7.56 7.56
N SER A 59 -2.91 8.14 7.35
CA SER A 59 -1.90 7.61 6.45
C SER A 59 -1.02 6.59 7.20
N ILE A 60 -1.00 5.36 6.71
CA ILE A 60 -0.18 4.26 7.20
C ILE A 60 0.82 3.93 6.11
N ARG A 61 2.10 3.89 6.44
CA ARG A 61 3.11 3.44 5.47
C ARG A 61 3.11 1.92 5.42
N GLY A 62 3.32 1.34 4.24
CA GLY A 62 3.38 -0.10 4.11
C GLY A 62 4.62 -0.70 4.79
N GLU A 63 5.66 0.09 5.11
CA GLU A 63 6.73 -0.32 6.02
C GLU A 63 6.22 -0.67 7.44
N GLU A 64 5.12 -0.05 7.90
CA GLU A 64 4.52 -0.37 9.20
C GLU A 64 3.64 -1.63 9.16
N VAL A 65 3.33 -2.14 7.97
CA VAL A 65 2.49 -3.32 7.78
C VAL A 65 3.32 -4.56 8.06
N THR A 66 3.02 -5.20 9.19
CA THR A 66 3.70 -6.41 9.63
C THR A 66 3.03 -7.68 9.09
N ASP A 67 1.72 -7.65 8.89
CA ASP A 67 0.98 -8.78 8.31
C ASP A 67 -0.14 -8.32 7.38
N LEU A 68 -0.30 -9.05 6.28
CA LEU A 68 -1.37 -8.85 5.30
C LEU A 68 -2.23 -10.11 5.29
N GLY A 69 -3.26 -10.09 6.13
CA GLY A 69 -4.23 -11.17 6.23
C GLY A 69 -5.27 -11.14 5.10
N ARG A 70 -6.19 -12.10 5.13
CA ARG A 70 -7.21 -12.26 4.07
C ARG A 70 -8.33 -11.22 4.14
N ARG A 71 -8.66 -10.72 5.33
CA ARG A 71 -9.77 -9.74 5.56
C ARG A 71 -9.32 -8.44 6.26
N TYR A 72 -8.14 -8.47 6.86
CA TYR A 72 -7.56 -7.36 7.61
C TYR A 72 -6.06 -7.35 7.37
N PHE A 73 -5.46 -6.19 7.52
CA PHE A 73 -4.01 -6.05 7.58
C PHE A 73 -3.64 -5.58 8.98
N SER A 74 -2.53 -6.08 9.48
CA SER A 74 -1.99 -5.71 10.78
C SER A 74 -0.76 -4.85 10.57
N THR A 75 -0.69 -3.80 11.36
CA THR A 75 0.47 -2.92 11.48
C THR A 75 1.07 -3.08 12.86
N ALA A 76 2.25 -2.49 13.07
CA ALA A 76 2.84 -2.40 14.40
C ALA A 76 1.91 -1.75 15.45
N ARG A 77 0.96 -0.91 15.03
CA ARG A 77 0.09 -0.12 15.93
C ARG A 77 -1.34 -0.64 16.03
N ALA A 78 -1.88 -1.22 14.95
CA ALA A 78 -3.29 -1.61 14.89
C ALA A 78 -3.57 -2.62 13.78
N THR A 79 -4.67 -3.36 13.92
CA THR A 79 -5.26 -4.18 12.86
C THR A 79 -6.38 -3.39 12.18
N ILE A 80 -6.28 -3.18 10.87
CA ILE A 80 -7.21 -2.39 10.09
C ILE A 80 -7.91 -3.26 9.03
N PRO A 81 -9.25 -3.20 8.93
CA PRO A 81 -9.99 -3.88 7.86
C PRO A 81 -9.82 -3.19 6.50
N TYR A 82 -9.76 -3.98 5.42
CA TYR A 82 -9.59 -3.44 4.06
C TYR A 82 -10.71 -2.48 3.62
N TYR A 83 -11.94 -2.66 4.12
CA TYR A 83 -13.06 -1.77 3.78
C TYR A 83 -12.85 -0.33 4.30
N LYS A 84 -11.91 -0.10 5.22
CA LYS A 84 -11.58 1.25 5.70
C LYS A 84 -10.60 1.97 4.79
N ILE A 85 -9.96 1.26 3.86
CA ILE A 85 -9.01 1.87 2.93
C ILE A 85 -9.80 2.71 1.94
N VAL A 86 -9.41 3.98 1.85
CA VAL A 86 -10.00 4.95 0.92
C VAL A 86 -9.07 5.21 -0.27
N ARG A 87 -7.76 5.13 -0.05
CA ARG A 87 -6.74 5.42 -1.06
C ARG A 87 -5.47 4.64 -0.76
N ILE A 88 -4.76 4.25 -1.81
CA ILE A 88 -3.41 3.71 -1.75
C ILE A 88 -2.57 4.40 -2.82
N GLU A 89 -1.40 4.82 -2.43
CA GLU A 89 -0.37 5.38 -3.29
C GLU A 89 0.90 4.57 -3.11
N HIS A 90 1.68 4.48 -4.16
CA HIS A 90 2.95 3.80 -4.15
C HIS A 90 3.99 4.71 -4.78
N ALA A 91 5.04 5.06 -4.03
CA ALA A 91 6.08 6.00 -4.49
C ALA A 91 5.51 7.31 -5.08
N GLY A 92 4.41 7.83 -4.51
CA GLY A 92 3.72 9.04 -4.97
C GLY A 92 2.79 8.87 -6.17
N VAL A 93 2.52 7.63 -6.60
CA VAL A 93 1.56 7.30 -7.65
C VAL A 93 0.30 6.71 -7.04
N LEU A 94 -0.87 7.28 -7.34
CA LEU A 94 -2.16 6.71 -6.97
C LEU A 94 -2.35 5.36 -7.65
N VAL A 95 -2.38 4.28 -6.86
CA VAL A 95 -2.56 2.91 -7.34
C VAL A 95 -3.97 2.39 -7.07
N PHE A 96 -4.64 2.95 -6.07
CA PHE A 96 -6.01 2.63 -5.72
C PHE A 96 -6.70 3.84 -5.11
N GLU A 97 -7.92 4.09 -5.53
CA GLU A 97 -8.83 5.02 -4.88
C GLU A 97 -10.20 4.38 -4.82
N ARG A 98 -10.85 4.51 -3.66
CA ARG A 98 -12.24 4.14 -3.51
C ARG A 98 -13.07 5.35 -3.95
N ALA A 99 -13.62 5.27 -5.16
CA ALA A 99 -14.76 6.13 -5.51
C ALA A 99 -15.92 5.76 -4.58
N ASP A 100 -16.42 6.75 -3.84
CA ASP A 100 -17.60 6.64 -2.98
C ASP A 100 -18.88 6.46 -3.81
#